data_AF-A0A165P430-F1
#
_entry.id   AF-A0A165P430-F1
#
_cell.length_a   1.000
_cell.length_b   1.000
_cell.length_c   1.000
_cell.angle_alpha   90.00
_cell.angle_beta   90.00
_cell.angle_gamma   90.00
#
_symmetry.space_group_name_H-M   'P 1'
#
loop_
_entity.id
_entity.type
_entity.pdbx_description
1 polymer ?
#
loop_
_entity_poly.entity_id
_entity_poly.type
_entity_poly.pdbx_seq_one_letter_code
_entity_poly.pdbx_strand_id
1 'polypeptide(L)'
;MSFSLEDFNAWFHKWIVPYPHDRKPITPWNIWILFTAFFPLLTVAYLARRPNTWVLRILVFPLVLVTTTQVLFAYCFPPTGATFNFALGLLGIYSVGKAIEFAFSPSGRLKVGEKVLGQESRSAIEREHDVHKKHTPWGVFSGLRDAIELLCAVRGIGWDFGSGTGIYVPPLGRPTERDPWIRATLKSIVISFLALDFLESFLKLWPGVGSPTGGSIFFPTLPPVQRYILSTALHTCTGFAFVAGFTMCYDLLALGAVILVNHTPSSWPPGWDAPWLSASLHELWARRWHQFLRQTFLVFGGYPLALLGFGRVGLVLGSFTASGAFHDLGMYFMGNGLDSRVFFFFFTQGILVICEHGFRKVTGRRVGGWPGRLWVYFSIFVLGQPLVDSWHNRGLAGGLIIPPPISPARQIYFPLIKRVYLRYAGVA
;
A
#
# COMPACT_ATOMS: atom_id res chain seq x y z
N MET A 1 -32.34 -9.40 -26.82
CA MET A 1 -32.11 -9.92 -25.46
C MET A 1 -31.67 -8.77 -24.59
N SER A 2 -32.48 -8.37 -23.60
CA SER A 2 -32.06 -7.38 -22.61
C SER A 2 -31.18 -8.09 -21.57
N PHE A 3 -29.91 -7.70 -21.50
CA PHE A 3 -29.00 -8.17 -20.45
C PHE A 3 -29.41 -7.48 -19.15
N SER A 4 -29.95 -8.24 -18.18
CA SER A 4 -30.41 -7.67 -16.91
C SER A 4 -29.22 -7.33 -16.00
N LEU A 5 -29.45 -6.53 -14.96
CA LEU A 5 -28.45 -6.26 -13.93
C LEU A 5 -28.04 -7.55 -13.19
N GLU A 6 -28.97 -8.50 -13.05
CA GLU A 6 -28.71 -9.82 -12.47
C GLU A 6 -27.79 -10.64 -13.37
N ASP A 7 -28.02 -10.65 -14.68
CA ASP A 7 -27.15 -11.31 -15.65
C ASP A 7 -25.73 -10.70 -15.62
N PHE A 8 -25.63 -9.38 -15.50
CA PHE A 8 -24.33 -8.70 -15.35
C PHE A 8 -23.63 -9.10 -14.06
N ASN A 9 -24.34 -9.11 -12.92
CA ASN A 9 -23.76 -9.50 -11.64
C ASN A 9 -23.28 -10.96 -11.67
N ALA A 10 -24.10 -11.87 -12.19
CA ALA A 10 -23.74 -13.27 -12.33
C ALA A 10 -22.52 -13.44 -13.23
N TRP A 11 -22.46 -12.72 -14.37
CA TRP A 11 -21.30 -12.71 -15.25
C TRP A 11 -20.05 -12.15 -14.57
N PHE A 12 -20.17 -11.01 -13.88
CA PHE A 12 -19.06 -10.34 -13.20
C PHE A 12 -18.45 -11.23 -12.13
N HIS A 13 -19.28 -11.88 -11.31
CA HIS A 13 -18.80 -12.77 -10.27
C HIS A 13 -18.20 -14.06 -10.82
N LYS A 14 -18.78 -14.59 -11.90
CA LYS A 14 -18.24 -15.77 -12.58
C LYS A 14 -16.87 -15.51 -13.23
N TRP A 15 -16.69 -14.35 -13.86
CA TRP A 15 -15.56 -14.10 -14.76
C TRP A 15 -14.55 -13.06 -14.28
N ILE A 16 -14.87 -12.23 -13.29
CA ILE A 16 -13.97 -11.15 -12.82
C ILE A 16 -13.63 -11.29 -11.34
N VAL A 17 -14.63 -11.30 -10.46
CA VAL A 17 -14.44 -11.35 -9.00
C VAL A 17 -15.32 -12.43 -8.37
N PRO A 18 -14.78 -13.64 -8.16
CA PRO A 18 -15.55 -14.72 -7.52
C PRO A 18 -16.13 -14.30 -6.17
N TYR A 19 -17.33 -14.81 -5.87
CA TYR A 19 -17.90 -14.63 -4.53
C TYR A 19 -16.96 -15.22 -3.47
N PRO A 20 -16.97 -14.70 -2.24
CA PRO A 20 -16.06 -15.19 -1.20
C PRO A 20 -16.15 -16.70 -0.96
N HIS A 21 -17.33 -17.31 -1.11
CA HIS A 21 -17.54 -18.74 -0.96
C HIS A 21 -17.07 -19.58 -2.16
N ASP A 22 -16.88 -18.96 -3.33
CA ASP A 22 -16.39 -19.63 -4.55
C ASP A 22 -14.85 -19.58 -4.66
N ARG A 23 -14.17 -18.89 -3.74
CA ARG A 23 -12.71 -18.77 -3.75
C ARG A 23 -12.05 -20.07 -3.34
N LYS A 24 -10.99 -20.43 -4.05
CA LYS A 24 -10.20 -21.64 -3.84
C LYS A 24 -9.15 -21.40 -2.75
N PRO A 25 -8.97 -22.34 -1.81
CA PRO A 25 -7.94 -22.21 -0.80
C PRO A 25 -6.54 -22.27 -1.42
N ILE A 26 -5.66 -21.37 -0.97
CA ILE A 26 -4.24 -21.41 -1.27
C ILE A 26 -3.59 -22.51 -0.44
N THR A 27 -2.80 -23.33 -1.11
CA THR A 27 -2.02 -24.43 -0.55
C THR A 27 -0.57 -24.32 -1.04
N PRO A 28 0.40 -24.97 -0.39
CA PRO A 28 1.77 -25.04 -0.90
C PRO A 28 1.87 -25.54 -2.35
N TRP A 29 0.91 -26.35 -2.80
CA TRP A 29 0.88 -26.95 -4.13
C TRP A 29 0.34 -26.04 -5.24
N ASN A 30 -0.41 -24.99 -4.89
CA ASN A 30 -1.04 -24.09 -5.85
C ASN A 30 -0.64 -22.62 -5.67
N ILE A 31 0.13 -22.27 -4.63
CA ILE A 31 0.55 -20.89 -4.38
C ILE A 31 1.33 -20.28 -5.56
N TRP A 32 2.00 -21.12 -6.35
CA TRP A 32 2.72 -20.68 -7.54
C TRP A 32 1.79 -20.06 -8.60
N ILE A 33 0.50 -20.40 -8.60
CA ILE A 33 -0.50 -19.84 -9.51
C ILE A 33 -0.58 -18.33 -9.36
N LEU A 34 -0.38 -17.78 -8.15
CA LEU A 34 -0.38 -16.34 -7.93
C LEU A 34 0.67 -15.61 -8.77
N PHE A 35 1.82 -16.25 -9.06
CA PHE A 35 2.84 -15.64 -9.91
C PHE A 35 2.41 -15.56 -11.37
N THR A 36 1.46 -16.40 -11.80
CA THR A 36 0.98 -16.39 -13.18
C THR A 36 0.23 -15.11 -13.54
N ALA A 37 -0.34 -14.42 -12.55
CA ALA A 37 -0.99 -13.12 -12.74
C ALA A 37 -0.03 -12.03 -13.25
N PHE A 38 1.28 -12.19 -13.03
CA PHE A 38 2.28 -11.20 -13.44
C PHE A 38 2.68 -11.33 -14.91
N PHE A 39 2.51 -12.50 -15.56
CA PHE A 39 2.80 -12.64 -16.98
C PHE A 39 1.97 -11.69 -17.87
N PRO A 40 0.63 -11.64 -17.79
CA PRO A 40 -0.15 -10.71 -18.60
C PRO A 40 0.15 -9.24 -18.26
N LEU A 41 0.41 -8.92 -16.98
CA LEU A 41 0.84 -7.58 -16.57
C LEU A 41 2.19 -7.20 -17.18
N LEU A 42 3.13 -8.13 -17.20
CA LEU A 42 4.45 -7.95 -17.80
C LEU A 42 4.34 -7.76 -19.32
N THR A 43 3.41 -8.45 -19.98
CA THR A 43 3.12 -8.25 -21.40
C THR A 43 2.67 -6.81 -21.67
N VAL A 44 1.66 -6.29 -20.95
CA VAL A 44 1.20 -4.91 -21.19
C VAL A 44 2.24 -3.87 -20.77
N ALA A 45 3.04 -4.13 -19.72
CA ALA A 45 4.17 -3.28 -19.32
C ALA A 45 5.26 -3.24 -20.41
N TYR A 46 5.60 -4.39 -20.99
CA TYR A 46 6.54 -4.49 -22.11
C TYR A 46 6.05 -3.69 -23.31
N LEU A 47 4.77 -3.85 -23.67
CA LEU A 47 4.18 -3.07 -24.76
C LEU A 47 4.18 -1.57 -24.45
N ALA A 48 4.00 -1.16 -23.18
CA ALA A 48 4.03 0.26 -22.80
C ALA A 48 5.41 0.90 -22.99
N ARG A 49 6.45 0.08 -23.13
CA ARG A 49 7.86 0.46 -23.42
C ARG A 49 8.22 0.29 -24.90
N ARG A 50 7.23 0.19 -25.79
CA ARG A 50 7.45 -0.01 -27.23
C ARG A 50 6.72 1.05 -28.06
N PRO A 51 7.37 1.60 -29.09
CA PRO A 51 6.71 2.56 -29.99
C PRO A 51 5.55 1.88 -30.72
N ASN A 52 4.51 2.66 -31.03
CA ASN A 52 3.38 2.24 -31.88
C ASN A 52 2.56 1.03 -31.39
N THR A 53 2.58 0.73 -30.09
CA THR A 53 1.84 -0.41 -29.51
C THR A 53 0.52 -0.03 -28.82
N TRP A 54 0.11 1.25 -28.86
CA TRP A 54 -1.06 1.72 -28.10
C TRP A 54 -2.33 0.92 -28.43
N VAL A 55 -2.64 0.72 -29.71
CA VAL A 55 -3.79 -0.08 -30.14
C VAL A 55 -3.69 -1.51 -29.62
N LEU A 56 -2.51 -2.15 -29.73
CA LEU A 56 -2.29 -3.51 -29.23
C LEU A 56 -2.52 -3.60 -27.71
N ARG A 57 -2.09 -2.59 -26.95
CA ARG A 57 -2.31 -2.53 -25.50
C ARG A 57 -3.79 -2.46 -25.14
N ILE A 58 -4.58 -1.67 -25.88
CA ILE A 58 -6.05 -1.61 -25.70
C ILE A 58 -6.68 -2.97 -26.04
N LEU A 59 -6.26 -3.60 -27.13
CA LEU A 59 -6.82 -4.89 -27.56
C LEU A 59 -6.51 -6.03 -26.57
N VAL A 60 -5.33 -6.02 -25.96
CA VAL A 60 -4.90 -7.06 -25.00
C VAL A 60 -5.39 -6.77 -23.58
N PHE A 61 -5.78 -5.54 -23.27
CA PHE A 61 -6.21 -5.13 -21.92
C PHE A 61 -7.35 -5.98 -21.32
N PRO A 62 -8.45 -6.29 -22.01
CA PRO A 62 -9.52 -7.12 -21.45
C PRO A 62 -9.01 -8.50 -21.00
N LEU A 63 -8.11 -9.11 -21.78
CA LEU A 63 -7.50 -10.38 -21.43
C LEU A 63 -6.62 -10.26 -20.18
N VAL A 64 -5.79 -9.21 -20.12
CA VAL A 64 -4.94 -8.93 -18.95
C VAL A 64 -5.80 -8.73 -17.70
N LEU A 65 -6.87 -7.94 -17.82
CA LEU A 65 -7.78 -7.66 -16.73
C LEU A 65 -8.42 -8.96 -16.20
N VAL A 66 -9.03 -9.75 -17.07
CA VAL A 66 -9.71 -11.00 -16.69
C VAL A 66 -8.72 -12.00 -16.08
N THR A 67 -7.57 -12.22 -16.72
CA THR A 67 -6.60 -13.22 -16.25
C THR A 67 -5.96 -12.82 -14.92
N THR A 68 -5.54 -11.56 -14.77
CA THR A 68 -4.97 -11.06 -13.50
C THR A 68 -5.99 -11.07 -12.37
N THR A 69 -7.23 -10.64 -12.63
CA THR A 69 -8.28 -10.63 -11.59
C THR A 69 -8.71 -12.04 -11.20
N GLN A 70 -8.91 -12.95 -12.15
CA GLN A 70 -9.21 -14.35 -11.87
C GLN A 70 -8.12 -14.99 -10.99
N VAL A 71 -6.85 -14.80 -11.32
CA VAL A 71 -5.77 -15.40 -10.52
C VAL A 71 -5.68 -14.77 -9.13
N LEU A 72 -5.78 -13.45 -8.99
CA LEU A 72 -5.57 -12.78 -7.70
C LEU A 72 -6.82 -12.76 -6.81
N PHE A 73 -8.01 -12.93 -7.38
CA PHE A 73 -9.28 -12.86 -6.64
C PHE A 73 -9.98 -14.21 -6.48
N ALA A 74 -9.67 -15.22 -7.29
CA ALA A 74 -10.25 -16.56 -7.14
C ALA A 74 -9.59 -17.40 -6.05
N TYR A 75 -8.51 -16.93 -5.42
CA TYR A 75 -7.79 -17.67 -4.40
C TYR A 75 -7.79 -16.93 -3.07
N CYS A 76 -7.81 -17.67 -1.97
CA CYS A 76 -7.76 -17.13 -0.62
C CYS A 76 -6.94 -18.02 0.33
N PHE A 77 -6.24 -17.40 1.27
CA PHE A 77 -5.67 -18.04 2.44
C PHE A 77 -6.78 -18.42 3.43
N PRO A 78 -6.56 -19.44 4.28
CA PRO A 78 -7.49 -19.78 5.36
C PRO A 78 -7.70 -18.59 6.32
N PRO A 79 -8.73 -18.62 7.20
CA PRO A 79 -9.02 -17.52 8.12
C PRO A 79 -7.83 -17.06 8.97
N THR A 80 -6.94 -17.96 9.35
CA THR A 80 -5.69 -17.64 10.06
C THR A 80 -4.74 -16.76 9.24
N GLY A 81 -4.84 -16.79 7.91
CA GLY A 81 -4.10 -15.95 6.98
C GLY A 81 -4.88 -14.74 6.47
N ALA A 82 -5.88 -14.25 7.21
CA ALA A 82 -6.72 -13.12 6.77
C ALA A 82 -5.91 -11.88 6.34
N THR A 83 -4.79 -11.56 7.01
CA THR A 83 -3.93 -10.44 6.60
C THR A 83 -3.27 -10.66 5.22
N PHE A 84 -2.98 -11.90 4.85
CA PHE A 84 -2.51 -12.22 3.49
C PHE A 84 -3.62 -12.08 2.45
N ASN A 85 -4.87 -12.39 2.81
CA ASN A 85 -6.02 -12.09 1.94
C ASN A 85 -6.19 -10.59 1.73
N PHE A 86 -6.00 -9.78 2.77
CA PHE A 86 -6.00 -8.32 2.65
C PHE A 86 -4.91 -7.86 1.68
N ALA A 87 -3.66 -8.32 1.86
CA ALA A 87 -2.54 -7.99 0.98
C ALA A 87 -2.78 -8.45 -0.47
N LEU A 88 -3.32 -9.65 -0.66
CA LEU A 88 -3.65 -10.21 -1.98
C LEU A 88 -4.74 -9.38 -2.69
N GLY A 89 -5.77 -8.96 -1.96
CA GLY A 89 -6.81 -8.07 -2.47
C GLY A 89 -6.23 -6.73 -2.93
N LEU A 90 -5.41 -6.07 -2.09
CA LEU A 90 -4.73 -4.82 -2.45
C LEU A 90 -3.81 -5.01 -3.66
N LEU A 91 -3.06 -6.12 -3.73
CA LEU A 91 -2.21 -6.45 -4.86
C LEU A 91 -3.02 -6.63 -6.15
N GLY A 92 -4.16 -7.31 -6.10
CA GLY A 92 -5.04 -7.48 -7.25
C GLY A 92 -5.59 -6.15 -7.75
N ILE A 93 -6.10 -5.30 -6.86
CA ILE A 93 -6.60 -3.97 -7.24
C ILE A 93 -5.46 -3.09 -7.79
N TYR A 94 -4.28 -3.14 -7.16
CA TYR A 94 -3.09 -2.44 -7.65
C TYR A 94 -2.71 -2.90 -9.07
N SER A 95 -2.69 -4.20 -9.31
CA SER A 95 -2.40 -4.80 -10.61
C SER A 95 -3.40 -4.38 -11.69
N VAL A 96 -4.69 -4.30 -11.35
CA VAL A 96 -5.72 -3.73 -12.24
C VAL A 96 -5.41 -2.27 -12.58
N GLY A 97 -5.04 -1.47 -11.57
CA GLY A 97 -4.64 -0.08 -11.77
C GLY A 97 -3.45 0.06 -12.72
N LYS A 98 -2.44 -0.80 -12.58
CA LYS A 98 -1.30 -0.87 -13.50
C LYS A 98 -1.70 -1.29 -14.91
N ALA A 99 -2.58 -2.28 -15.06
CA ALA A 99 -3.08 -2.70 -16.36
C ALA A 99 -3.81 -1.55 -17.08
N ILE A 100 -4.68 -0.83 -16.37
CA ILE A 100 -5.37 0.37 -16.90
C ILE A 100 -4.35 1.43 -17.28
N GLU A 101 -3.43 1.75 -16.36
CA GLU A 101 -2.41 2.77 -16.54
C GLU A 101 -1.56 2.52 -17.79
N PHE A 102 -1.14 1.27 -18.00
CA PHE A 102 -0.29 0.88 -19.10
C PHE A 102 -1.07 0.75 -20.40
N ALA A 103 -2.32 0.30 -20.37
CA ALA A 103 -3.15 0.20 -21.56
C ALA A 103 -3.55 1.56 -22.13
N PHE A 104 -3.97 2.48 -21.25
CA PHE A 104 -4.59 3.74 -21.65
C PHE A 104 -3.64 4.94 -21.67
N SER A 105 -2.33 4.74 -21.57
CA SER A 105 -1.33 5.80 -21.78
C SER A 105 -0.92 5.88 -23.27
N PRO A 106 -1.41 6.84 -24.08
CA PRO A 106 -1.16 6.86 -25.52
C PRO A 106 0.33 6.89 -25.85
N SER A 107 1.08 7.72 -25.13
CA SER A 107 2.53 7.89 -25.29
C SER A 107 3.39 6.77 -24.67
N GLY A 108 2.76 5.72 -24.12
CA GLY A 108 3.48 4.69 -23.36
C GLY A 108 3.93 5.19 -21.99
N ARG A 109 5.02 4.63 -21.47
CA ARG A 109 5.65 5.06 -20.22
C ARG A 109 7.11 5.35 -20.47
N LEU A 110 7.52 6.60 -20.30
CA LEU A 110 8.89 7.06 -20.51
C LEU A 110 9.66 7.11 -19.20
N LYS A 111 10.94 6.79 -19.25
CA LYS A 111 11.88 7.12 -18.18
C LYS A 111 12.25 8.60 -18.27
N VAL A 112 12.62 9.19 -17.15
CA VAL A 112 13.07 10.58 -17.09
C VAL A 112 14.28 10.77 -17.99
N GLY A 113 14.20 11.75 -18.89
CA GLY A 113 15.24 12.05 -19.88
C GLY A 113 15.05 11.38 -21.24
N GLU A 114 14.14 10.41 -21.37
CA GLU A 114 13.77 9.86 -22.67
C GLU A 114 12.85 10.80 -23.44
N LYS A 115 13.06 10.93 -24.75
CA LYS A 115 12.16 11.65 -25.66
C LYS A 115 11.26 10.70 -26.45
N VAL A 116 11.72 9.48 -26.69
CA VAL A 116 11.04 8.47 -27.51
C VAL A 116 11.09 7.12 -26.79
N LEU A 117 10.00 6.35 -26.88
CA LEU A 117 9.96 4.99 -26.35
C LEU A 117 11.04 4.13 -27.02
N GLY A 118 11.81 3.46 -26.19
CA GLY A 118 12.84 2.55 -26.65
C GLY A 118 14.15 3.21 -27.11
N GLN A 119 14.31 4.51 -26.85
CA GLN A 119 15.64 5.10 -26.80
C GLN A 119 16.46 4.37 -25.74
N GLU A 120 17.77 4.15 -25.96
CA GLU A 120 18.63 3.56 -24.94
C GLU A 120 18.51 4.34 -23.63
N SER A 121 17.94 3.69 -22.63
CA SER A 121 17.56 4.36 -21.40
C SER A 121 18.43 3.88 -20.26
N ARG A 122 18.84 4.82 -19.41
CA ARG A 122 19.38 4.53 -18.09
C ARG A 122 18.37 3.67 -17.30
N SER A 123 18.83 2.97 -16.28
CA SER A 123 17.91 2.51 -15.22
C SER A 123 17.18 3.75 -14.69
N ALA A 124 15.85 3.70 -14.54
CA ALA A 124 15.06 4.78 -13.94
C ALA A 124 15.59 5.13 -12.54
N ILE A 125 16.27 4.15 -11.93
CA ILE A 125 16.69 4.19 -10.54
C ILE A 125 18.17 4.63 -10.40
N GLU A 126 18.98 4.58 -11.45
CA GLU A 126 20.38 5.05 -11.42
C GLU A 126 20.47 6.58 -11.49
N ARG A 127 21.21 7.20 -10.56
CA ARG A 127 21.45 8.65 -10.56
C ARG A 127 22.62 9.03 -11.47
N GLU A 128 22.67 10.31 -11.85
CA GLU A 128 23.63 10.89 -12.80
C GLU A 128 25.11 10.67 -12.48
N HIS A 129 25.50 10.31 -11.25
CA HIS A 129 26.91 10.16 -10.85
C HIS A 129 27.54 8.79 -11.18
N ASP A 130 26.77 7.78 -11.62
CA ASP A 130 27.28 6.42 -11.89
C ASP A 130 27.71 6.19 -13.38
N VAL A 131 28.27 7.22 -14.02
CA VAL A 131 28.40 7.43 -15.50
C VAL A 131 29.17 6.37 -16.31
N HIS A 132 29.85 5.40 -15.69
CA HIS A 132 30.94 4.67 -16.37
C HIS A 132 30.61 3.25 -16.91
N LYS A 133 29.34 2.84 -17.00
CA LYS A 133 29.00 1.53 -17.61
C LYS A 133 28.77 1.63 -19.12
N LYS A 134 29.57 0.86 -19.89
CA LYS A 134 29.43 0.71 -21.35
C LYS A 134 28.06 0.13 -21.72
N HIS A 135 27.45 0.76 -22.73
CA HIS A 135 26.13 0.46 -23.28
C HIS A 135 26.09 -0.92 -23.95
N THR A 136 25.01 -1.68 -23.74
CA THR A 136 24.75 -2.96 -24.41
C THR A 136 23.63 -2.79 -25.45
N PRO A 137 23.72 -3.44 -26.62
CA PRO A 137 22.73 -3.29 -27.69
C PRO A 137 21.32 -3.68 -27.27
N TRP A 138 20.32 -3.05 -27.89
CA TRP A 138 18.90 -3.36 -27.73
C TRP A 138 18.57 -4.81 -28.13
N GLY A 139 18.10 -5.60 -27.17
CA GLY A 139 17.64 -6.97 -27.38
C GLY A 139 16.35 -7.26 -26.63
N VAL A 140 15.73 -8.43 -26.87
CA VAL A 140 14.50 -8.84 -26.15
C VAL A 140 14.70 -8.78 -24.63
N PHE A 141 15.89 -9.14 -24.15
CA PHE A 141 16.28 -9.09 -22.74
C PHE A 141 16.30 -7.67 -22.15
N SER A 142 16.73 -6.65 -22.91
CA SER A 142 16.70 -5.26 -22.43
C SER A 142 15.27 -4.74 -22.30
N GLY A 143 14.39 -5.13 -23.23
CA GLY A 143 12.95 -4.85 -23.15
C GLY A 143 12.26 -5.47 -21.95
N LEU A 144 12.57 -6.73 -21.67
CA LEU A 144 12.00 -7.44 -20.52
C LEU A 144 12.45 -6.79 -19.21
N ARG A 145 13.73 -6.41 -19.11
CA ARG A 145 14.27 -5.67 -17.96
C ARG A 145 13.51 -4.37 -17.72
N ASP A 146 13.30 -3.56 -18.77
CA ASP A 146 12.53 -2.32 -18.69
C ASP A 146 11.08 -2.54 -18.24
N ALA A 147 10.45 -3.62 -18.73
CA ALA A 147 9.09 -3.97 -18.36
C ALA A 147 8.97 -4.39 -16.89
N ILE A 148 9.92 -5.20 -16.40
CA ILE A 148 10.01 -5.60 -14.99
C ILE A 148 10.24 -4.36 -14.12
N GLU A 149 11.16 -3.49 -14.52
CA GLU A 149 11.44 -2.24 -13.82
C GLU A 149 10.18 -1.35 -13.74
N LEU A 150 9.46 -1.18 -14.85
CA LEU A 150 8.22 -0.42 -14.90
C LEU A 150 7.11 -1.02 -14.01
N LEU A 151 6.96 -2.35 -14.02
CA LEU A 151 5.97 -3.05 -13.21
C LEU A 151 6.27 -2.92 -11.71
N CYS A 152 7.55 -2.99 -11.34
CA CYS A 152 8.04 -2.81 -9.98
C CYS A 152 8.15 -1.32 -9.55
N ALA A 153 8.01 -0.37 -10.47
CA ALA A 153 8.03 1.06 -10.19
C ALA A 153 6.72 1.54 -9.55
N VAL A 154 6.50 1.13 -8.30
CA VAL A 154 5.32 1.47 -7.49
C VAL A 154 5.24 2.99 -7.29
N ARG A 155 6.34 3.63 -6.85
CA ARG A 155 6.41 5.09 -6.65
C ARG A 155 6.56 5.90 -7.94
N GLY A 156 6.99 5.27 -9.04
CA GLY A 156 7.30 5.97 -10.29
C GLY A 156 8.56 6.83 -10.28
N ILE A 157 9.46 6.69 -9.29
CA ILE A 157 10.74 7.41 -9.28
C ILE A 157 11.52 7.06 -10.56
N GLY A 158 11.93 8.08 -11.30
CA GLY A 158 12.63 7.91 -12.58
C GLY A 158 11.74 7.65 -13.80
N TRP A 159 10.43 7.68 -13.62
CA TRP A 159 9.43 7.51 -14.69
C TRP A 159 8.59 8.77 -14.88
N ASP A 160 8.01 8.95 -16.06
CA ASP A 160 7.19 10.11 -16.42
C ASP A 160 6.08 10.41 -15.39
N PHE A 161 5.39 9.38 -14.90
CA PHE A 161 4.30 9.47 -13.94
C PHE A 161 4.75 9.76 -12.49
N GLY A 162 6.04 9.58 -12.20
CA GLY A 162 6.67 10.04 -10.97
C GLY A 162 7.70 11.15 -11.18
N SER A 163 7.71 11.80 -12.35
CA SER A 163 8.57 12.94 -12.66
C SER A 163 7.81 14.26 -12.55
N GLY A 164 8.48 15.31 -12.05
CA GLY A 164 7.90 16.65 -11.85
C GLY A 164 7.82 17.09 -10.38
N THR A 165 7.21 18.25 -10.13
CA THR A 165 7.08 18.90 -8.80
C THR A 165 6.19 18.16 -7.79
N GLY A 166 5.66 16.99 -8.16
CA GLY A 166 4.56 16.33 -7.45
C GLY A 166 4.93 15.13 -6.56
N ILE A 167 6.09 14.49 -6.77
CA ILE A 167 6.56 13.41 -5.88
C ILE A 167 7.61 13.96 -4.91
N TYR A 168 7.41 13.69 -3.63
CA TYR A 168 8.38 14.00 -2.61
C TYR A 168 9.24 12.75 -2.35
N VAL A 169 10.55 12.92 -2.50
CA VAL A 169 11.54 11.90 -2.14
C VAL A 169 12.17 12.32 -0.82
N PRO A 170 11.95 11.59 0.28
CA PRO A 170 12.60 11.89 1.55
C PRO A 170 14.13 11.91 1.41
N PRO A 171 14.82 12.78 2.18
CA PRO A 171 16.28 12.77 2.26
C PRO A 171 16.80 11.37 2.62
N LEU A 172 17.96 11.01 2.06
CA LEU A 172 18.61 9.74 2.38
C LEU A 172 19.13 9.80 3.83
N GLY A 173 18.49 9.04 4.72
CA GLY A 173 18.93 8.89 6.11
C GLY A 173 19.95 7.75 6.34
N ARG A 174 20.23 6.95 5.30
CA ARG A 174 21.18 5.83 5.34
C ARG A 174 22.43 6.16 4.51
N PRO A 175 23.59 5.52 4.80
CA PRO A 175 24.78 5.63 3.97
C PRO A 175 24.50 5.30 2.51
N THR A 176 25.21 5.91 1.58
CA THR A 176 25.08 5.62 0.13
C THR A 176 26.01 4.49 -0.33
N GLU A 177 27.06 4.22 0.43
CA GLU A 177 27.97 3.11 0.19
C GLU A 177 27.30 1.76 0.47
N ARG A 178 27.61 0.76 -0.35
CA ARG A 178 26.91 -0.53 -0.37
C ARG A 178 26.95 -1.27 0.96
N ASP A 179 28.13 -1.53 1.52
CA ASP A 179 28.25 -2.36 2.73
C ASP A 179 27.71 -1.65 3.98
N PRO A 180 28.01 -0.36 4.23
CA PRO A 180 27.38 0.38 5.32
C PRO A 180 25.85 0.46 5.19
N TRP A 181 25.33 0.61 3.97
CA TRP A 181 23.89 0.59 3.71
C TRP A 181 23.27 -0.78 4.00
N ILE A 182 23.92 -1.89 3.61
CA ILE A 182 23.46 -3.25 3.90
C ILE A 182 23.33 -3.45 5.41
N ARG A 183 24.35 -3.06 6.19
CA ARG A 183 24.32 -3.15 7.66
C ARG A 183 23.20 -2.30 8.26
N ALA A 184 23.02 -1.06 7.79
CA ALA A 184 21.96 -0.18 8.25
C ALA A 184 20.56 -0.74 7.93
N THR A 185 20.40 -1.34 6.75
CA THR A 185 19.13 -1.94 6.29
C THR A 185 18.82 -3.22 7.07
N LEU A 186 19.79 -4.10 7.30
CA LEU A 186 19.64 -5.28 8.17
C LEU A 186 19.22 -4.89 9.59
N LYS A 187 19.86 -3.86 10.18
CA LYS A 187 19.47 -3.32 11.48
C LYS A 187 18.02 -2.82 11.46
N SER A 188 17.62 -2.11 10.41
CA SER A 188 16.25 -1.61 10.24
C SER A 188 15.23 -2.75 10.12
N ILE A 189 15.55 -3.82 9.39
CA ILE A 189 14.70 -5.04 9.29
C ILE A 189 14.51 -5.65 10.67
N VAL A 190 15.58 -5.86 11.44
CA VAL A 190 15.50 -6.46 12.77
C VAL A 190 14.66 -5.60 13.72
N ILE A 191 14.90 -4.28 13.76
CA ILE A 191 14.12 -3.35 14.59
C ILE A 191 12.65 -3.36 14.20
N SER A 192 12.36 -3.29 12.89
CA SER A 192 11.00 -3.27 12.37
C SER A 192 10.27 -4.59 12.65
N PHE A 193 10.96 -5.73 12.53
CA PHE A 193 10.45 -7.05 12.88
C PHE A 193 10.08 -7.12 14.37
N LEU A 194 11.00 -6.74 15.27
CA LEU A 194 10.75 -6.78 16.72
C LEU A 194 9.63 -5.83 17.14
N ALA A 195 9.58 -4.63 16.53
CA ALA A 195 8.51 -3.67 16.78
C ALA A 195 7.15 -4.21 16.31
N LEU A 196 7.09 -4.76 15.09
CA LEU A 196 5.88 -5.39 14.56
C LEU A 196 5.44 -6.58 15.44
N ASP A 197 6.37 -7.46 15.82
CA ASP A 197 6.12 -8.62 16.67
C ASP A 197 5.49 -8.23 18.01
N PHE A 198 6.06 -7.22 18.67
CA PHE A 198 5.52 -6.72 19.92
C PHE A 198 4.12 -6.11 19.75
N LEU A 199 3.94 -5.23 18.76
CA LEU A 199 2.68 -4.52 18.53
C LEU A 199 1.55 -5.46 18.10
N GLU A 200 1.83 -6.37 17.16
CA GLU A 200 0.87 -7.35 16.65
C GLU A 200 0.51 -8.38 17.73
N SER A 201 1.48 -8.82 18.52
CA SER A 201 1.21 -9.70 19.65
C SER A 201 0.40 -8.99 20.75
N PHE A 202 0.65 -7.70 21.01
CA PHE A 202 -0.13 -6.90 21.97
C PHE A 202 -1.60 -6.77 21.53
N LEU A 203 -1.84 -6.45 20.25
CA LEU A 203 -3.20 -6.38 19.69
C LEU A 203 -3.96 -7.70 19.88
N LYS A 204 -3.26 -8.84 19.73
CA LYS A 204 -3.83 -10.17 19.89
C LYS A 204 -4.21 -10.57 21.33
N LEU A 205 -3.76 -9.82 22.34
CA LEU A 205 -4.14 -10.06 23.74
C LEU A 205 -5.59 -9.64 24.03
N TRP A 206 -6.18 -8.78 23.20
CA TRP A 206 -7.48 -8.18 23.46
C TRP A 206 -8.62 -9.02 22.86
N PRO A 207 -9.63 -9.40 23.66
CA PRO A 207 -10.76 -10.20 23.19
C PRO A 207 -11.47 -9.56 21.99
N GLY A 208 -11.84 -10.37 20.99
CA GLY A 208 -12.43 -9.90 19.73
C GLY A 208 -11.40 -9.32 18.77
N VAL A 209 -10.65 -8.28 19.19
CA VAL A 209 -9.62 -7.62 18.36
C VAL A 209 -8.58 -8.62 17.85
N GLY A 210 -8.08 -9.50 18.73
CA GLY A 210 -7.13 -10.54 18.38
C GLY A 210 -7.69 -11.76 17.63
N SER A 211 -9.00 -11.80 17.38
CA SER A 211 -9.68 -12.92 16.73
C SER A 211 -9.75 -12.75 15.21
N PRO A 212 -9.61 -13.83 14.41
CA PRO A 212 -9.89 -13.79 12.97
C PRO A 212 -11.32 -13.36 12.62
N THR A 213 -12.29 -13.56 13.53
CA THR A 213 -13.67 -13.07 13.35
C THR A 213 -13.79 -11.56 13.56
N GLY A 214 -12.79 -10.94 14.18
CA GLY A 214 -12.77 -9.53 14.53
C GLY A 214 -13.57 -9.17 15.78
N GLY A 215 -13.38 -7.92 16.18
CA GLY A 215 -14.08 -7.28 17.28
C GLY A 215 -13.75 -5.80 17.35
N SER A 216 -14.61 -5.06 18.04
CA SER A 216 -14.47 -3.61 18.16
C SER A 216 -13.32 -3.24 19.09
N ILE A 217 -12.62 -2.15 18.77
CA ILE A 217 -11.64 -1.53 19.69
C ILE A 217 -12.32 -0.76 20.83
N PHE A 218 -13.64 -0.56 20.75
CA PHE A 218 -14.46 0.07 21.77
C PHE A 218 -15.13 -0.98 22.66
N PHE A 219 -14.59 -1.19 23.86
CA PHE A 219 -15.12 -2.17 24.80
C PHE A 219 -16.29 -1.57 25.61
N PRO A 220 -17.54 -2.01 25.38
CA PRO A 220 -18.72 -1.42 26.04
C PRO A 220 -18.76 -1.68 27.55
N THR A 221 -18.03 -2.69 28.02
CA THR A 221 -17.90 -3.04 29.44
C THR A 221 -17.02 -2.07 30.24
N LEU A 222 -16.20 -1.26 29.56
CA LEU A 222 -15.34 -0.28 30.23
C LEU A 222 -16.06 1.06 30.41
N PRO A 223 -15.80 1.78 31.53
CA PRO A 223 -16.19 3.18 31.70
C PRO A 223 -15.70 4.05 30.54
N PRO A 224 -16.40 5.16 30.21
CA PRO A 224 -16.10 5.96 29.01
C PRO A 224 -14.63 6.37 28.86
N VAL A 225 -14.02 6.90 29.91
CA VAL A 225 -12.61 7.35 29.87
C VAL A 225 -11.67 6.18 29.57
N GLN A 226 -11.81 5.05 30.26
CA GLN A 226 -10.98 3.87 30.05
C GLN A 226 -11.18 3.28 28.66
N ARG A 227 -12.43 3.26 28.17
CA ARG A 227 -12.78 2.79 26.83
C ARG A 227 -12.05 3.57 25.74
N TYR A 228 -12.07 4.90 25.81
CA TYR A 228 -11.42 5.74 24.80
C TYR A 228 -9.89 5.77 24.94
N ILE A 229 -9.35 5.63 26.15
CA ILE A 229 -7.90 5.45 26.34
C ILE A 229 -7.46 4.15 25.67
N LEU A 230 -8.16 3.04 25.93
CA LEU A 230 -7.86 1.75 25.32
C LEU A 230 -8.02 1.77 23.80
N SER A 231 -9.15 2.28 23.28
CA SER A 231 -9.37 2.36 21.83
C SER A 231 -8.29 3.19 21.14
N THR A 232 -7.88 4.31 21.74
CA THR A 232 -6.80 5.17 21.24
C THR A 232 -5.46 4.43 21.28
N ALA A 233 -5.17 3.68 22.34
CA ALA A 233 -3.96 2.87 22.43
C ALA A 233 -3.92 1.79 21.34
N LEU A 234 -5.00 1.03 21.14
CA LEU A 234 -5.11 0.01 20.09
C LEU A 234 -5.02 0.63 18.68
N HIS A 235 -5.66 1.77 18.46
CA HIS A 235 -5.54 2.55 17.23
C HIS A 235 -4.08 2.94 16.96
N THR A 236 -3.39 3.47 17.97
CA THR A 236 -1.98 3.85 17.92
C THR A 236 -1.09 2.65 17.58
N CYS A 237 -1.28 1.52 18.28
CA CYS A 237 -0.56 0.28 18.05
C CYS A 237 -0.73 -0.22 16.61
N THR A 238 -1.95 -0.14 16.08
CA THR A 238 -2.26 -0.53 14.69
C THR A 238 -1.52 0.35 13.69
N GLY A 239 -1.53 1.67 13.88
CA GLY A 239 -0.81 2.61 13.03
C GLY A 239 0.70 2.34 13.00
N PHE A 240 1.31 2.13 14.18
CA PHE A 240 2.74 1.79 14.25
C PHE A 240 3.04 0.40 13.70
N ALA A 241 2.14 -0.57 13.84
CA ALA A 241 2.31 -1.91 13.26
C ALA A 241 2.36 -1.83 11.73
N PHE A 242 1.52 -0.99 11.10
CA PHE A 242 1.61 -0.75 9.66
C PHE A 242 2.95 -0.14 9.25
N VAL A 243 3.42 0.90 9.96
CA VAL A 243 4.72 1.53 9.66
C VAL A 243 5.86 0.53 9.80
N ALA A 244 5.89 -0.25 10.89
CA ALA A 244 6.90 -1.27 11.12
C ALA A 244 6.85 -2.38 10.05
N GLY A 245 5.67 -2.93 9.78
CA GLY A 245 5.50 -4.01 8.80
C GLY A 245 5.85 -3.58 7.38
N PHE A 246 5.36 -2.43 6.92
CA PHE A 246 5.74 -1.95 5.59
C PHE A 246 7.21 -1.55 5.50
N THR A 247 7.81 -1.02 6.56
CA THR A 247 9.27 -0.74 6.58
C THR A 247 10.06 -2.04 6.46
N MET A 248 9.68 -3.08 7.20
CA MET A 248 10.30 -4.40 7.11
C MET A 248 10.20 -4.96 5.69
N CYS A 249 9.00 -4.97 5.09
CA CYS A 249 8.80 -5.46 3.72
C CYS A 249 9.59 -4.64 2.68
N TYR A 250 9.57 -3.31 2.81
CA TYR A 250 10.33 -2.42 1.93
C TYR A 250 11.83 -2.68 2.02
N ASP A 251 12.36 -2.81 3.23
CA ASP A 251 13.79 -3.05 3.46
C ASP A 251 14.22 -4.44 3.00
N LEU A 252 13.37 -5.47 3.15
CA LEU A 252 13.63 -6.81 2.61
C LEU A 252 13.74 -6.81 1.08
N LEU A 253 12.80 -6.13 0.41
CA LEU A 253 12.84 -5.97 -1.05
C LEU A 253 14.06 -5.17 -1.50
N ALA A 254 14.36 -4.07 -0.81
CA ALA A 254 15.53 -3.25 -1.09
C ALA A 254 16.83 -4.03 -0.93
N LEU A 255 16.97 -4.78 0.18
CA LEU A 255 18.12 -5.61 0.46
C LEU A 255 18.32 -6.67 -0.63
N GLY A 256 17.24 -7.37 -1.00
CA GLY A 256 17.26 -8.34 -2.09
C GLY A 256 17.72 -7.71 -3.42
N ALA A 257 17.19 -6.54 -3.78
CA ALA A 257 17.57 -5.85 -5.00
C ALA A 257 19.04 -5.37 -5.00
N VAL A 258 19.55 -4.88 -3.87
CA VAL A 258 20.95 -4.42 -3.75
C VAL A 258 21.94 -5.59 -3.74
N ILE A 259 21.57 -6.73 -3.13
CA ILE A 259 22.45 -7.91 -3.05
C ILE A 259 22.39 -8.74 -4.34
N LEU A 260 21.19 -9.11 -4.79
CA LEU A 260 20.98 -10.08 -5.86
C LEU A 260 21.00 -9.45 -7.27
N VAL A 261 20.51 -8.21 -7.39
CA VAL A 261 20.37 -7.50 -8.68
C VAL A 261 21.37 -6.35 -8.80
N ASN A 262 22.19 -6.12 -7.77
CA ASN A 262 23.22 -5.09 -7.72
C ASN A 262 22.69 -3.66 -7.98
N HIS A 263 21.50 -3.34 -7.47
CA HIS A 263 20.98 -1.98 -7.46
C HIS A 263 21.85 -1.08 -6.56
N THR A 264 22.03 0.19 -6.95
CA THR A 264 22.72 1.19 -6.11
C THR A 264 21.86 1.50 -4.87
N PRO A 265 22.40 1.57 -3.64
CA PRO A 265 21.61 1.89 -2.44
C PRO A 265 20.72 3.14 -2.51
N SER A 266 21.17 4.19 -3.20
CA SER A 266 20.44 5.45 -3.40
C SER A 266 19.12 5.30 -4.18
N SER A 267 18.95 4.16 -4.83
CA SER A 267 17.74 3.68 -5.53
C SER A 267 16.53 3.48 -4.63
N TRP A 268 16.79 3.25 -3.35
CA TRP A 268 15.78 2.85 -2.36
C TRP A 268 15.65 3.93 -1.28
N PRO A 269 15.17 5.15 -1.62
CA PRO A 269 15.00 6.21 -0.64
C PRO A 269 13.96 5.81 0.41
N PRO A 270 13.94 6.45 1.60
CA PRO A 270 12.97 6.11 2.64
C PRO A 270 11.52 6.17 2.12
N GLY A 271 10.69 5.24 2.60
CA GLY A 271 9.26 5.17 2.27
C GLY A 271 8.41 6.26 2.94
N TRP A 272 8.92 6.83 4.02
CA TRP A 272 8.24 7.78 4.91
C TRP A 272 9.21 8.87 5.35
N ASP A 273 8.67 10.01 5.78
CA ASP A 273 9.44 11.10 6.38
C ASP A 273 8.77 11.55 7.69
N ALA A 274 8.91 10.75 8.75
CA ALA A 274 8.42 11.03 10.10
C ALA A 274 6.99 11.63 10.13
N PRO A 275 5.94 10.87 9.74
CA PRO A 275 4.57 11.38 9.61
C PRO A 275 3.98 12.03 10.87
N TRP A 276 4.45 11.63 12.06
CA TRP A 276 4.08 12.24 13.34
C TRP A 276 4.57 13.68 13.54
N LEU A 277 5.49 14.17 12.70
CA LEU A 277 5.96 15.56 12.76
C LEU A 277 5.10 16.54 11.95
N SER A 278 4.16 16.03 11.14
CA SER A 278 3.31 16.82 10.24
C SER A 278 2.60 17.96 10.96
N ALA A 279 2.62 19.15 10.37
CA ALA A 279 1.89 20.32 10.86
C ALA A 279 0.70 20.71 9.98
N SER A 280 0.40 19.94 8.93
CA SER A 280 -0.80 20.07 8.10
C SER A 280 -1.14 18.71 7.46
N LEU A 281 -2.39 18.52 7.06
CA LEU A 281 -2.82 17.32 6.33
C LEU A 281 -2.19 17.27 4.93
N HIS A 282 -2.01 18.44 4.30
CA HIS A 282 -1.26 18.50 3.05
C HIS A 282 0.18 17.98 3.23
N GLU A 283 0.89 18.39 4.28
CA GLU A 283 2.24 17.89 4.58
C GLU A 283 2.23 16.38 4.89
N LEU A 284 1.26 15.90 5.68
CA LEU A 284 1.10 14.49 6.00
C LEU A 284 0.96 13.65 4.73
N TRP A 285 -0.05 13.92 3.91
CA TRP A 285 -0.40 13.05 2.77
C TRP A 285 0.49 13.27 1.54
N ALA A 286 0.99 14.49 1.29
CA ALA A 286 1.77 14.79 0.10
C ALA A 286 3.29 14.62 0.30
N ARG A 287 3.78 14.48 1.54
CA ARG A 287 5.22 14.40 1.82
C ARG A 287 5.58 13.29 2.80
N ARG A 288 5.00 13.30 4.00
CA ARG A 288 5.52 12.51 5.12
C ARG A 288 5.01 11.07 5.17
N TRP A 289 3.76 10.86 4.76
CA TRP A 289 3.17 9.55 4.54
C TRP A 289 3.66 8.95 3.21
N HIS A 290 3.62 7.62 3.08
CA HIS A 290 4.12 6.98 1.87
C HIS A 290 3.36 7.42 0.62
N GLN A 291 4.10 7.55 -0.48
CA GLN A 291 3.54 7.85 -1.80
C GLN A 291 3.54 6.63 -2.73
N PHE A 292 3.68 5.41 -2.18
CA PHE A 292 3.71 4.16 -2.95
C PHE A 292 2.50 4.04 -3.92
N LEU A 293 1.29 4.34 -3.45
CA LEU A 293 0.07 4.12 -4.23
C LEU A 293 -0.47 5.39 -4.91
N ARG A 294 0.32 6.47 -4.90
CA ARG A 294 -0.10 7.79 -5.43
C ARG A 294 -0.62 7.67 -6.86
N GLN A 295 0.15 7.01 -7.73
CA GLN A 295 -0.23 6.88 -9.13
C GLN A 295 -1.48 6.03 -9.32
N THR A 296 -1.60 4.94 -8.57
CA THR A 296 -2.79 4.07 -8.58
C THR A 296 -4.05 4.86 -8.25
N PHE A 297 -4.01 5.73 -7.24
CA PHE A 297 -5.16 6.56 -6.86
C PHE A 297 -5.47 7.67 -7.87
N LEU A 298 -4.44 8.23 -8.52
CA LEU A 298 -4.63 9.16 -9.63
C LEU A 298 -5.31 8.47 -10.82
N VAL A 299 -4.88 7.26 -11.18
CA VAL A 299 -5.46 6.49 -12.29
C VAL A 299 -6.92 6.12 -12.01
N PHE A 300 -7.23 5.62 -10.81
CA PHE A 300 -8.59 5.17 -10.49
C PHE A 300 -9.59 6.32 -10.29
N GLY A 301 -9.17 7.42 -9.67
CA GLY A 301 -10.11 8.47 -9.27
C GLY A 301 -9.64 9.87 -9.61
N GLY A 302 -8.37 10.20 -9.42
CA GLY A 302 -7.88 11.56 -9.62
C GLY A 302 -8.08 12.07 -11.06
N TYR A 303 -7.52 11.39 -12.06
CA TYR A 303 -7.62 11.78 -13.46
C TYR A 303 -9.06 11.71 -13.98
N PRO A 304 -9.85 10.63 -13.75
CA PRO A 304 -11.23 10.59 -14.20
C PRO A 304 -12.05 11.76 -13.67
N LEU A 305 -11.99 12.06 -12.37
CA LEU A 305 -12.77 13.13 -11.77
C LEU A 305 -12.27 14.52 -12.20
N ALA A 306 -10.97 14.69 -12.45
CA ALA A 306 -10.45 15.92 -13.03
C ALA A 306 -10.96 16.16 -14.46
N LEU A 307 -11.02 15.10 -15.28
CA LEU A 307 -11.50 15.14 -16.67
C LEU A 307 -13.00 15.39 -16.78
N LEU A 308 -13.80 15.01 -15.78
CA LEU A 308 -15.23 15.33 -15.69
C LEU A 308 -15.52 16.82 -15.38
N GLY A 309 -14.52 17.69 -15.42
CA GLY A 309 -14.69 19.14 -15.27
C GLY A 309 -14.42 19.69 -13.87
N PHE A 310 -14.11 18.84 -12.88
CA PHE A 310 -13.81 19.29 -11.51
C PHE A 310 -12.36 19.76 -11.31
N GLY A 311 -11.51 19.67 -12.34
CA GLY A 311 -10.14 20.20 -12.36
C GLY A 311 -9.28 19.71 -11.18
N ARG A 312 -8.56 20.63 -10.52
CA ARG A 312 -7.67 20.30 -9.38
C ARG A 312 -8.42 19.77 -8.16
N VAL A 313 -9.65 20.22 -7.93
CA VAL A 313 -10.49 19.73 -6.83
C VAL A 313 -10.87 18.28 -7.10
N GLY A 314 -11.30 17.98 -8.33
CA GLY A 314 -11.56 16.61 -8.80
C GLY A 314 -10.35 15.71 -8.63
N LEU A 315 -9.15 16.19 -8.99
CA LEU A 315 -7.91 15.43 -8.83
C LEU A 315 -7.69 14.97 -7.37
N VAL A 316 -7.88 15.87 -6.41
CA VAL A 316 -7.70 15.57 -4.98
C VAL A 316 -8.81 14.66 -4.45
N LEU A 317 -10.09 15.06 -4.64
CA LEU A 317 -11.23 14.27 -4.15
C LEU A 317 -11.26 12.88 -4.77
N GLY A 318 -11.05 12.78 -6.07
CA GLY A 318 -11.01 11.51 -6.80
C GLY A 318 -9.89 10.60 -6.28
N SER A 319 -8.70 11.13 -6.03
CA SER A 319 -7.59 10.33 -5.48
C SER A 319 -7.89 9.78 -4.09
N PHE A 320 -8.45 10.60 -3.19
CA PHE A 320 -8.82 10.17 -1.85
C PHE A 320 -10.01 9.21 -1.84
N THR A 321 -10.98 9.40 -2.74
CA THR A 321 -12.11 8.49 -2.96
C THR A 321 -11.60 7.11 -3.41
N ALA A 322 -10.71 7.09 -4.41
CA ALA A 322 -10.07 5.88 -4.88
C ALA A 322 -9.24 5.19 -3.78
N SER A 323 -8.54 5.96 -2.94
CA SER A 323 -7.83 5.42 -1.76
C SER A 323 -8.80 4.75 -0.79
N GLY A 324 -9.94 5.38 -0.48
CA GLY A 324 -10.95 4.79 0.40
C GLY A 324 -11.50 3.48 -0.13
N ALA A 325 -11.89 3.47 -1.41
CA ALA A 325 -12.36 2.26 -2.09
C ALA A 325 -11.28 1.17 -2.13
N PHE A 326 -10.02 1.52 -2.42
CA PHE A 326 -8.89 0.59 -2.46
C PHE A 326 -8.72 -0.17 -1.14
N HIS A 327 -8.74 0.54 -0.01
CA HIS A 327 -8.59 -0.09 1.30
C HIS A 327 -9.82 -0.93 1.68
N ASP A 328 -11.04 -0.44 1.41
CA ASP A 328 -12.24 -1.19 1.78
C ASP A 328 -12.44 -2.44 0.92
N LEU A 329 -12.19 -2.34 -0.39
CA LEU A 329 -12.19 -3.48 -1.29
C LEU A 329 -11.09 -4.47 -0.93
N GLY A 330 -9.91 -4.02 -0.51
CA GLY A 330 -8.89 -4.92 0.05
C GLY A 330 -9.41 -5.71 1.25
N MET A 331 -10.07 -5.03 2.19
CA MET A 331 -10.64 -5.67 3.37
C MET A 331 -11.77 -6.64 3.04
N TYR A 332 -12.55 -6.39 1.99
CA TYR A 332 -13.54 -7.35 1.48
C TYR A 332 -12.91 -8.72 1.14
N PHE A 333 -11.63 -8.76 0.75
CA PHE A 333 -10.94 -10.02 0.50
C PHE A 333 -10.72 -10.87 1.75
N MET A 334 -10.81 -10.29 2.95
CA MET A 334 -10.76 -11.04 4.21
C MET A 334 -12.06 -11.82 4.50
N GLY A 335 -13.15 -11.55 3.77
CA GLY A 335 -14.41 -12.30 3.88
C GLY A 335 -15.48 -11.66 4.77
N ASN A 336 -15.21 -10.50 5.38
CA ASN A 336 -16.12 -9.83 6.31
C ASN A 336 -16.86 -8.62 5.70
N GLY A 337 -17.07 -8.63 4.37
CA GLY A 337 -17.86 -7.62 3.66
C GLY A 337 -17.21 -6.24 3.52
N LEU A 338 -18.00 -5.31 2.96
CA LEU A 338 -17.66 -3.90 2.78
C LEU A 338 -18.09 -3.07 3.99
N ASP A 339 -17.40 -1.96 4.23
CA ASP A 339 -17.71 -1.05 5.33
C ASP A 339 -17.42 0.40 4.94
N SER A 340 -18.49 1.19 4.82
CA SER A 340 -18.40 2.58 4.38
C SER A 340 -17.56 3.47 5.29
N ARG A 341 -17.31 3.09 6.55
CA ARG A 341 -16.45 3.86 7.47
C ARG A 341 -15.05 4.06 6.90
N VAL A 342 -14.52 3.05 6.19
CA VAL A 342 -13.21 3.13 5.56
C VAL A 342 -13.22 4.15 4.43
N PHE A 343 -14.20 4.02 3.54
CA PHE A 343 -14.40 4.92 2.42
C PHE A 343 -14.53 6.39 2.88
N PHE A 344 -15.43 6.64 3.85
CA PHE A 344 -15.72 7.99 4.31
C PHE A 344 -14.54 8.65 5.01
N PHE A 345 -13.71 7.91 5.74
CA PHE A 345 -12.50 8.47 6.33
C PHE A 345 -11.60 9.08 5.26
N PHE A 346 -11.22 8.28 4.25
CA PHE A 346 -10.32 8.76 3.20
C PHE A 346 -10.95 9.86 2.36
N PHE A 347 -12.23 9.73 1.99
CA PHE A 347 -12.96 10.80 1.30
C PHE A 347 -12.92 12.12 2.09
N THR A 348 -13.16 12.06 3.41
CA THR A 348 -13.08 13.22 4.30
C THR A 348 -11.68 13.82 4.31
N GLN A 349 -10.60 13.03 4.28
CA GLN A 349 -9.24 13.56 4.18
C GLN A 349 -9.05 14.44 2.92
N GLY A 350 -9.64 14.06 1.79
CA GLY A 350 -9.63 14.87 0.57
C GLY A 350 -10.31 16.23 0.76
N ILE A 351 -11.49 16.24 1.40
CA ILE A 351 -12.20 17.49 1.75
C ILE A 351 -11.34 18.34 2.68
N LEU A 352 -10.77 17.76 3.73
CA LEU A 352 -9.98 18.50 4.71
C LEU A 352 -8.73 19.13 4.08
N VAL A 353 -8.04 18.44 3.17
CA VAL A 353 -6.90 19.02 2.41
C VAL A 353 -7.34 20.18 1.52
N ILE A 354 -8.52 20.11 0.90
CA ILE A 354 -9.09 21.22 0.13
C ILE A 354 -9.45 22.38 1.05
N CYS A 355 -9.99 22.11 2.24
CA CYS A 355 -10.26 23.12 3.25
C CYS A 355 -8.98 23.82 3.72
N GLU A 356 -7.86 23.10 3.90
CA GLU A 356 -6.56 23.74 4.20
C GLU A 356 -6.10 24.68 3.08
N HIS A 357 -6.36 24.32 1.81
CA HIS A 357 -6.11 25.20 0.68
C HIS A 357 -7.03 26.43 0.68
N GLY A 358 -8.31 26.25 1.00
CA GLY A 358 -9.28 27.34 1.18
C GLY A 358 -8.88 28.28 2.33
N PHE A 359 -8.46 27.74 3.46
CA PHE A 359 -7.93 28.49 4.61
C PHE A 359 -6.76 29.38 4.19
N ARG A 360 -5.83 28.85 3.38
CA ARG A 360 -4.72 29.64 2.83
C ARG A 360 -5.20 30.77 1.92
N LYS A 361 -6.20 30.52 1.08
CA LYS A 361 -6.77 31.56 0.20
C LYS A 361 -7.45 32.69 0.97
N VAL A 362 -8.18 32.36 2.04
CA VAL A 362 -8.93 33.33 2.83
C VAL A 362 -8.03 34.11 3.80
N THR A 363 -7.13 33.41 4.51
CA THR A 363 -6.33 34.02 5.58
C THR A 363 -4.95 34.49 5.12
N GLY A 364 -4.51 34.10 3.92
CA GLY A 364 -3.13 34.26 3.45
C GLY A 364 -2.11 33.36 4.14
N ARG A 365 -2.49 32.61 5.19
CA ARG A 365 -1.60 31.78 6.00
C ARG A 365 -1.78 30.29 5.70
N ARG A 366 -0.69 29.53 5.68
CA ARG A 366 -0.78 28.07 5.58
C ARG A 366 -1.10 27.48 6.95
N VAL A 367 -1.88 26.40 6.99
CA VAL A 367 -1.98 25.56 8.19
C VAL A 367 -0.59 25.02 8.51
N GLY A 368 -0.16 25.17 9.76
CA GLY A 368 1.21 24.86 10.16
C GLY A 368 1.46 25.13 11.65
N GLY A 369 2.71 24.89 12.07
CA GLY A 369 3.12 25.06 13.47
C GLY A 369 2.43 24.09 14.43
N TRP A 370 2.38 24.47 15.71
CA TRP A 370 1.77 23.64 16.75
C TRP A 370 0.25 23.47 16.60
N PRO A 371 -0.54 24.51 16.30
CA PRO A 371 -1.98 24.34 16.06
C PRO A 371 -2.28 23.43 14.86
N GLY A 372 -1.49 23.55 13.79
CA GLY A 372 -1.60 22.65 12.64
C GLY A 372 -1.26 21.20 12.97
N ARG A 373 -0.30 20.96 13.88
CA ARG A 373 -0.01 19.61 14.39
C ARG A 373 -1.16 19.03 15.22
N LEU A 374 -1.78 19.83 16.09
CA LEU A 374 -2.99 19.41 16.80
C LEU A 374 -4.13 19.08 15.83
N TRP A 375 -4.30 19.88 14.78
CA TRP A 375 -5.26 19.62 13.72
C TRP A 375 -5.02 18.28 13.02
N VAL A 376 -3.77 17.97 12.66
CA VAL A 376 -3.40 16.66 12.12
C VAL A 376 -3.73 15.54 13.10
N TYR A 377 -3.36 15.69 14.37
CA TYR A 377 -3.66 14.67 15.38
C TYR A 377 -5.16 14.47 15.60
N PHE A 378 -5.94 15.54 15.61
CA PHE A 378 -7.40 15.44 15.65
C PHE A 378 -7.93 14.63 14.46
N SER A 379 -7.49 14.95 13.24
CA SER A 379 -7.92 14.23 12.03
C SER A 379 -7.55 12.74 12.08
N ILE A 380 -6.34 12.39 12.51
CA ILE A 380 -5.87 11.01 12.50
C ILE A 380 -6.42 10.20 13.70
N PHE A 381 -6.36 10.74 14.92
CA PHE A 381 -6.73 10.00 16.13
C PHE A 381 -8.21 10.07 16.47
N VAL A 382 -8.92 11.14 16.10
CA VAL A 382 -10.37 11.25 16.36
C VAL A 382 -11.14 10.75 15.15
N LEU A 383 -10.92 11.32 13.96
CA LEU A 383 -11.68 10.93 12.78
C LEU A 383 -11.24 9.57 12.20
N GLY A 384 -10.01 9.13 12.48
CA GLY A 384 -9.49 7.82 12.03
C GLY A 384 -9.85 6.64 12.93
N GLN A 385 -10.39 6.86 14.12
CA GLN A 385 -10.78 5.75 15.00
C GLN A 385 -11.88 4.84 14.40
N PRO A 386 -12.97 5.37 13.82
CA PRO A 386 -13.98 4.55 13.16
C PRO A 386 -13.45 3.66 12.02
N LEU A 387 -12.46 4.16 11.27
CA LEU A 387 -11.73 3.40 10.25
C LEU A 387 -11.02 2.20 10.87
N VAL A 388 -10.22 2.43 11.92
CA VAL A 388 -9.44 1.36 12.55
C VAL A 388 -10.35 0.37 13.28
N ASP A 389 -11.42 0.84 13.90
CA ASP A 389 -12.45 -0.02 14.47
C ASP A 389 -13.09 -0.92 13.39
N SER A 390 -13.39 -0.39 12.19
CA SER A 390 -13.86 -1.19 11.06
C SER A 390 -12.87 -2.29 10.67
N TRP A 391 -11.57 -1.97 10.65
CA TRP A 391 -10.55 -2.96 10.32
C TRP A 391 -10.48 -4.09 11.35
N HIS A 392 -10.54 -3.77 12.65
CA HIS A 392 -10.51 -4.78 13.71
C HIS A 392 -11.80 -5.56 13.82
N ASN A 393 -12.97 -4.95 13.62
CA ASN A 393 -14.25 -5.67 13.51
C ASN A 393 -14.24 -6.71 12.39
N ARG A 394 -13.40 -6.50 11.36
CA ARG A 394 -13.24 -7.42 10.23
C ARG A 394 -12.03 -8.35 10.37
N GLY A 395 -11.43 -8.44 11.56
CA GLY A 395 -10.43 -9.46 11.89
C GLY A 395 -8.99 -9.13 11.53
N LEU A 396 -8.66 -7.86 11.25
CA LEU A 396 -7.31 -7.47 10.79
C LEU A 396 -6.20 -7.94 11.73
N ALA A 397 -6.35 -7.70 13.04
CA ALA A 397 -5.36 -8.10 14.04
C ALA A 397 -5.37 -9.61 14.36
N GLY A 398 -6.44 -10.33 14.01
CA GLY A 398 -6.54 -11.77 14.19
C GLY A 398 -5.76 -12.58 13.16
N GLY A 399 -5.47 -11.99 11.99
CA GLY A 399 -4.65 -12.63 10.97
C GLY A 399 -3.19 -12.83 11.45
N LEU A 400 -2.59 -13.94 11.05
CA LEU A 400 -1.22 -14.28 11.38
C LEU A 400 -0.25 -13.52 10.47
N ILE A 401 0.54 -12.62 11.05
CA ILE A 401 1.62 -11.92 10.35
C ILE A 401 2.97 -12.55 10.69
N ILE A 402 3.23 -12.73 11.99
CA ILE A 402 4.46 -13.35 12.50
C ILE A 402 4.09 -14.70 13.12
N PRO A 403 4.63 -15.82 12.58
CA PRO A 403 4.41 -17.16 13.15
C PRO A 403 4.80 -17.22 14.63
N PRO A 404 4.00 -17.88 15.50
CA PRO A 404 4.29 -17.93 16.92
C PRO A 404 5.69 -18.46 17.29
N PRO A 405 6.28 -19.46 16.59
CA PRO A 405 7.61 -19.98 16.93
C PRO A 405 8.74 -18.95 16.80
N ILE A 406 8.58 -17.96 15.92
CA ILE A 406 9.61 -16.93 15.68
C ILE A 406 9.28 -15.59 16.34
N SER A 407 8.34 -15.56 17.27
CA SER A 407 7.85 -14.36 17.96
C SER A 407 8.46 -14.21 19.35
N PRO A 408 9.55 -13.45 19.55
CA PRO A 408 10.08 -13.14 20.87
C PRO A 408 9.03 -12.55 21.83
N ALA A 409 8.08 -11.75 21.34
CA ALA A 409 7.01 -11.18 22.14
C ALA A 409 6.13 -12.24 22.79
N ARG A 410 5.70 -13.24 22.01
CA ARG A 410 4.85 -14.32 22.51
C ARG A 410 5.62 -15.37 23.30
N GLN A 411 6.85 -15.67 22.88
CA GLN A 411 7.66 -16.72 23.49
C GLN A 411 8.33 -16.27 24.80
N ILE A 412 8.73 -14.99 24.89
CA ILE A 412 9.58 -14.49 25.97
C ILE A 412 8.92 -13.33 26.71
N TYR A 413 8.61 -12.22 26.04
CA TYR A 413 8.25 -10.98 26.71
C TYR A 413 6.93 -11.08 27.49
N PHE A 414 5.83 -11.50 26.85
CA PHE A 414 4.54 -11.59 27.53
C PHE A 414 4.47 -12.68 28.61
N PRO A 415 5.02 -13.90 28.41
CA PRO A 415 5.15 -14.86 29.49
C PRO A 415 5.91 -14.31 30.70
N LEU A 416 7.01 -13.58 30.48
CA LEU A 416 7.78 -12.96 31.54
C LEU A 416 6.98 -11.87 32.27
N ILE A 417 6.34 -10.96 31.52
CA ILE A 417 5.47 -9.91 32.10
C ILE A 417 4.36 -10.53 32.94
N LYS A 418 3.71 -11.59 32.44
CA LYS A 418 2.66 -12.32 33.17
C LYS A 418 3.21 -12.92 34.47
N ARG A 419 4.37 -13.57 34.43
CA ARG A 419 5.01 -14.14 35.64
C ARG A 419 5.33 -13.07 36.68
N VAL A 420 5.90 -11.94 36.25
CA VAL A 420 6.22 -10.81 37.15
C VAL A 420 4.94 -10.24 37.76
N TYR A 421 3.91 -10.00 36.94
CA TYR A 421 2.62 -9.50 37.42
C TYR A 421 1.97 -10.42 38.45
N LEU A 422 1.88 -11.73 38.16
CA LEU A 422 1.29 -12.70 39.07
C LEU A 422 2.05 -12.77 40.42
N ARG A 423 3.38 -12.66 40.38
CA ARG A 423 4.21 -12.60 41.59
C ARG A 423 3.93 -11.36 42.43
N TYR A 424 3.80 -10.19 41.79
CA TYR A 424 3.47 -8.95 42.50
C TYR A 424 2.02 -8.91 43.01
N ALA A 425 1.09 -9.53 42.30
CA ALA A 425 -0.31 -9.60 42.68
C ALA A 425 -0.59 -10.63 43.80
N GLY A 426 0.42 -11.42 44.22
CA GLY A 426 0.25 -12.47 45.23
C GLY A 426 -0.57 -13.66 44.75
N VAL A 427 -0.62 -13.89 43.43
CA VAL A 427 -1.42 -14.96 42.79
C VAL A 427 -0.51 -16.07 42.22
N ALA A 428 0.80 -15.98 42.45
CA ALA A 428 1.82 -16.90 41.92
C ALA A 428 2.28 -17.93 42.94
#